data_AF-A0A2D0N0J1-F1
#
_entry.id   AF-A0A2D0N0J1-F1
#
_cell.length_a   1.000
_cell.length_b   1.000
_cell.length_c   1.000
_cell.angle_alpha   90.00
_cell.angle_beta   90.00
_cell.angle_gamma   90.00
#
_symmetry.space_group_name_H-M   'P 1'
#
loop_
_entity.id
_entity.type
_entity.pdbx_description
1 polymer ?
#
loop_
_entity_poly.entity_id
_entity_poly.type
_entity_poly.pdbx_seq_one_letter_code
_entity_poly.pdbx_strand_id
1 'polypeptide(L)'
;MAQDDSQLTVGVYMKPNSYSGLDSIQVSKLETRIINIISTSGVTSNISASRIGPITVDPEEQNISMKTMARGVVCFPKMEVYGENTVDVGLKKINVVDVSLTLAIQYIHEDIIFSNLQLQLQGQGRNSNQAINNVIRNLRPNDSRFAKFLSQTREKIINYYKNNCDDIIEQARQLDRLDSPVRALQILWPIPREVSCYEDVKEMTVDIYRKYVNKRCRQLLMEARTYLAANNYDKGLERLRFIDPTSQCAEEAMKMIESIQQEIDSSDAENRKAAMALLMERQRERARTETGARIETEVARANAQLPILQQNFNTVPARQ
;
A
#
# COMPACT_ATOMS: atom_id res chain seq x y z
N MET A 1 -5.47 17.92 -14.94
CA MET A 1 -6.75 17.19 -14.78
C MET A 1 -6.76 16.65 -13.37
N ALA A 2 -7.63 17.22 -12.51
CA ALA A 2 -7.80 16.75 -11.15
C ALA A 2 -8.35 15.32 -11.18
N GLN A 3 -7.68 14.41 -10.47
CA GLN A 3 -8.19 13.07 -10.24
C GLN A 3 -9.37 13.21 -9.29
N ASP A 4 -10.51 12.65 -9.67
CA ASP A 4 -11.75 12.67 -8.89
C ASP A 4 -11.53 11.91 -7.57
N ASP A 5 -11.19 12.66 -6.53
CA ASP A 5 -10.77 12.20 -5.20
C ASP A 5 -11.93 11.66 -4.33
N SER A 6 -13.10 11.41 -4.93
CA SER A 6 -14.34 10.91 -4.32
C SER A 6 -14.43 9.38 -4.20
N GLN A 7 -13.35 8.64 -4.46
CA GLN A 7 -13.41 7.19 -4.63
C GLN A 7 -12.87 6.43 -3.41
N LEU A 8 -13.77 5.74 -2.71
CA LEU A 8 -13.47 4.66 -1.77
C LEU A 8 -12.33 3.78 -2.32
N THR A 9 -11.25 3.60 -1.55
CA THR A 9 -10.09 2.80 -1.97
C THR A 9 -10.20 1.38 -1.42
N VAL A 10 -10.05 0.37 -2.28
CA VAL A 10 -9.97 -1.05 -1.88
C VAL A 10 -8.66 -1.65 -2.36
N GLY A 11 -7.85 -2.13 -1.42
CA GLY A 11 -6.61 -2.85 -1.75
C GLY A 11 -6.89 -4.25 -2.30
N VAL A 12 -5.93 -4.85 -3.02
CA VAL A 12 -5.97 -6.27 -3.38
C VAL A 12 -4.82 -6.97 -2.69
N TYR A 13 -5.11 -8.06 -1.98
CA TYR A 13 -4.09 -8.88 -1.32
C TYR A 13 -4.17 -10.33 -1.77
N MET A 14 -3.13 -10.76 -2.51
CA MET A 14 -3.01 -12.14 -2.96
C MET A 14 -2.42 -13.02 -1.84
N LYS A 15 -3.27 -13.54 -0.94
CA LYS A 15 -2.81 -14.38 0.17
C LYS A 15 -2.09 -15.66 -0.33
N PRO A 16 -0.91 -16.01 0.21
CA PRO A 16 -0.25 -17.27 -0.11
C PRO A 16 -1.18 -18.48 0.08
N ASN A 17 -0.99 -19.54 -0.69
CA ASN A 17 -1.76 -20.79 -0.63
C ASN A 17 -3.27 -20.66 -0.91
N SER A 18 -3.74 -19.52 -1.43
CA SER A 18 -5.16 -19.31 -1.78
C SER A 18 -5.47 -19.59 -3.26
N TYR A 19 -4.52 -20.18 -4.00
CA TYR A 19 -4.57 -20.36 -5.45
C TYR A 19 -4.26 -21.80 -5.85
N SER A 20 -5.12 -22.74 -5.47
CA SER A 20 -4.91 -24.16 -5.75
C SER A 20 -5.11 -24.48 -7.23
N GLY A 21 -4.16 -25.19 -7.82
CA GLY A 21 -4.17 -25.56 -9.25
C GLY A 21 -3.70 -24.44 -10.19
N LEU A 22 -3.17 -23.33 -9.67
CA LEU A 22 -2.62 -22.23 -10.47
C LEU A 22 -1.09 -22.15 -10.33
N ASP A 23 -0.41 -21.86 -11.44
CA ASP A 23 1.01 -21.48 -11.46
C ASP A 23 1.22 -19.99 -11.11
N SER A 24 2.46 -19.59 -10.84
CA SER A 24 2.80 -18.22 -10.44
C SER A 24 2.46 -17.17 -11.51
N ILE A 25 2.54 -17.52 -12.79
CA ILE A 25 2.21 -16.64 -13.91
C ILE A 25 0.69 -16.43 -13.96
N GLN A 26 -0.10 -17.49 -13.75
CA GLN A 26 -1.54 -17.44 -13.67
C GLN A 26 -2.01 -16.63 -12.46
N VAL A 27 -1.36 -16.78 -11.30
CA VAL A 27 -1.63 -15.95 -10.11
C VAL A 27 -1.38 -14.46 -10.42
N SER A 28 -0.29 -14.11 -11.09
CA SER A 28 0.00 -12.72 -11.48
C SER A 28 -1.02 -12.16 -12.47
N LYS A 29 -1.47 -12.97 -13.44
CA LYS A 29 -2.53 -12.58 -14.38
C LYS A 29 -3.87 -12.40 -13.68
N LEU A 30 -4.19 -13.26 -12.72
CA LEU A 30 -5.39 -13.18 -11.90
C LEU A 30 -5.37 -11.88 -11.08
N GLU A 31 -4.26 -11.60 -10.40
CA GLU A 31 -4.08 -10.36 -9.64
C GLU A 31 -4.36 -9.12 -10.50
N THR A 32 -3.72 -9.04 -11.67
CA THR A 32 -3.93 -7.94 -12.63
C THR A 32 -5.40 -7.82 -13.01
N ARG A 33 -6.10 -8.95 -13.17
CA ARG A 33 -7.51 -8.96 -13.55
C ARG A 33 -8.43 -8.50 -12.42
N ILE A 34 -8.16 -8.94 -11.19
CA ILE A 34 -8.92 -8.51 -10.00
C ILE A 34 -8.71 -7.01 -9.74
N ILE A 35 -7.49 -6.50 -9.89
CA ILE A 35 -7.20 -5.06 -9.79
C ILE A 35 -8.06 -4.26 -10.78
N ASN A 36 -8.16 -4.72 -12.03
CA ASN A 36 -8.98 -4.10 -13.07
C ASN A 36 -10.50 -4.18 -12.78
N ILE A 37 -10.96 -5.28 -12.18
CA ILE A 37 -12.36 -5.43 -11.77
C ILE A 37 -12.70 -4.43 -10.66
N ILE A 38 -11.81 -4.26 -9.68
CA ILE A 38 -12.05 -3.33 -8.57
C ILE A 38 -11.98 -1.88 -9.05
N SER A 39 -11.02 -1.53 -9.93
CA SER A 39 -10.85 -0.15 -10.42
C SER A 39 -12.00 0.39 -11.29
N THR A 40 -12.78 -0.49 -11.92
CA THR A 40 -13.81 -0.08 -12.88
C THR A 40 -15.14 0.34 -12.24
N SER A 41 -15.29 0.19 -10.93
CA SER A 41 -16.57 0.42 -10.22
C SER A 41 -16.62 1.73 -9.41
N GLY A 42 -15.78 2.71 -9.74
CA GLY A 42 -15.64 3.95 -8.93
C GLY A 42 -15.01 3.72 -7.56
N VAL A 43 -14.37 2.56 -7.38
CA VAL A 43 -13.53 2.19 -6.24
C VAL A 43 -12.10 2.21 -6.77
N THR A 44 -11.19 2.98 -6.18
CA THR A 44 -9.80 2.96 -6.63
C THR A 44 -9.09 1.71 -6.11
N SER A 45 -8.43 0.96 -7.00
CA SER A 45 -7.50 -0.11 -6.62
C SER A 45 -6.07 0.39 -6.80
N ASN A 46 -5.43 0.83 -5.72
CA ASN A 46 -4.10 1.47 -5.86
C ASN A 46 -2.92 0.48 -5.86
N ILE A 47 -3.13 -0.84 -5.67
CA ILE A 47 -2.00 -1.70 -5.25
C ILE A 47 -2.12 -3.20 -5.55
N SER A 48 -1.10 -3.73 -6.24
CA SER A 48 -0.72 -5.14 -6.34
C SER A 48 0.12 -5.58 -5.14
N ALA A 49 -0.16 -6.77 -4.60
CA ALA A 49 0.45 -7.38 -3.43
C ALA A 49 1.77 -8.11 -3.67
N SER A 50 2.24 -8.23 -4.93
CA SER A 50 3.59 -8.74 -5.24
C SER A 50 4.73 -7.94 -4.56
N ARG A 51 4.42 -6.83 -3.88
CA ARG A 51 5.37 -5.95 -3.18
C ARG A 51 5.03 -5.72 -1.70
N ILE A 52 4.35 -6.67 -1.06
CA ILE A 52 3.99 -6.59 0.36
C ILE A 52 4.59 -7.82 1.03
N GLY A 53 5.58 -7.61 1.90
CA GLY A 53 6.05 -8.64 2.82
C GLY A 53 4.92 -9.12 3.75
N PRO A 54 5.20 -10.03 4.69
CA PRO A 54 4.17 -10.50 5.62
C PRO A 54 3.55 -9.29 6.34
N ILE A 55 2.21 -9.23 6.37
CA ILE A 55 1.45 -8.23 7.12
C ILE A 55 1.60 -8.62 8.59
N THR A 56 2.71 -8.25 9.21
CA THR A 56 2.92 -8.37 10.64
C THR A 56 2.59 -7.01 11.26
N VAL A 57 1.46 -6.94 11.94
CA VAL A 57 1.23 -5.88 12.92
C VAL A 57 2.09 -6.25 14.15
N ASP A 58 2.89 -5.29 14.65
CA ASP A 58 3.83 -5.28 15.80
C ASP A 58 5.29 -5.73 15.66
N PRO A 59 6.27 -5.23 16.49
CA PRO A 59 6.16 -4.33 17.67
C PRO A 59 7.02 -3.03 17.68
N GLU A 60 7.80 -2.72 16.64
CA GLU A 60 8.65 -1.50 16.60
C GLU A 60 8.49 -0.80 15.24
N GLU A 61 7.51 0.10 15.14
CA GLU A 61 7.05 0.82 13.94
C GLU A 61 8.15 1.45 13.05
N GLN A 62 8.89 0.64 12.29
CA GLN A 62 9.99 1.15 11.46
C GLN A 62 9.89 0.80 9.98
N ASN A 63 8.93 -0.02 9.53
CA ASN A 63 8.89 -0.45 8.12
C ASN A 63 7.50 -0.63 7.49
N ILE A 64 6.43 -0.15 8.13
CA ILE A 64 5.12 -0.17 7.48
C ILE A 64 5.05 1.04 6.55
N SER A 65 5.09 0.80 5.24
CA SER A 65 4.85 1.86 4.25
C SER A 65 3.48 2.49 4.51
N MET A 66 3.39 3.82 4.49
CA MET A 66 2.14 4.58 4.61
C MET A 66 1.04 4.08 3.64
N LYS A 67 1.47 3.52 2.49
CA LYS A 67 0.61 2.84 1.52
C LYS A 67 -0.09 1.59 2.06
N THR A 68 0.57 0.86 2.96
CA THR A 68 0.00 -0.30 3.67
C THR A 68 -0.85 0.15 4.86
N MET A 69 -0.56 1.31 5.44
CA MET A 69 -1.28 1.88 6.61
C MET A 69 -2.60 2.57 6.23
N ALA A 70 -2.67 3.16 5.03
CA ALA A 70 -3.90 3.71 4.47
C ALA A 70 -4.88 2.61 3.97
N ARG A 71 -4.52 1.32 4.08
CA ARG A 71 -5.39 0.21 3.72
C ARG A 71 -6.25 -0.14 4.91
N GLY A 72 -7.48 0.33 4.95
CA GLY A 72 -8.48 -0.29 5.82
C GLY A 72 -9.14 -1.46 5.11
N VAL A 73 -9.64 -1.23 3.89
CA VAL A 73 -10.47 -2.18 3.18
C VAL A 73 -9.67 -2.91 2.11
N VAL A 74 -9.69 -4.25 2.14
CA VAL A 74 -8.91 -5.10 1.26
C VAL A 74 -9.76 -6.24 0.69
N CYS A 75 -9.60 -6.49 -0.61
CA CYS A 75 -10.11 -7.65 -1.30
C CYS A 75 -9.09 -8.79 -1.23
N PHE A 76 -9.53 -9.95 -0.74
CA PHE A 76 -8.80 -11.20 -0.66
C PHE A 76 -9.38 -12.17 -1.71
N PRO A 77 -8.85 -12.18 -2.93
CA PRO A 77 -9.20 -13.17 -3.92
C PRO A 77 -8.69 -14.57 -3.51
N LYS A 78 -9.47 -15.59 -3.88
CA LYS A 78 -9.12 -17.00 -3.77
C LYS A 78 -9.60 -17.71 -5.02
N MET A 79 -8.76 -18.54 -5.63
CA MET A 79 -9.14 -19.31 -6.82
C MET A 79 -8.72 -20.77 -6.67
N GLU A 80 -9.63 -21.70 -6.92
CA GLU A 80 -9.39 -23.13 -6.78
C GLU A 80 -9.90 -23.88 -8.01
N VAL A 81 -9.01 -24.63 -8.67
CA VAL A 81 -9.41 -25.64 -9.65
C VAL A 81 -9.90 -26.86 -8.88
N TYR A 82 -11.15 -27.27 -9.10
CA TYR A 82 -11.77 -28.40 -8.38
C TYR A 82 -12.24 -29.52 -9.31
N GLY A 83 -12.23 -29.30 -10.62
CA GLY A 83 -12.57 -30.30 -11.61
C GLY A 83 -11.73 -30.12 -12.88
N GLU A 84 -11.29 -31.23 -13.44
CA GLU A 84 -10.65 -31.27 -14.76
C GLU A 84 -11.13 -32.50 -15.51
N ASN A 85 -11.61 -32.30 -16.73
CA ASN A 85 -12.09 -33.36 -17.61
C ASN A 85 -11.61 -33.13 -19.04
N THR A 86 -11.54 -34.20 -19.82
CA THR A 86 -11.27 -34.13 -21.25
C THR A 86 -12.51 -34.54 -22.02
N VAL A 87 -12.87 -33.73 -23.03
CA VAL A 87 -14.00 -34.00 -23.91
C VAL A 87 -13.48 -34.16 -25.34
N ASP A 88 -13.89 -35.23 -26.00
CA ASP A 88 -13.60 -35.46 -27.41
C ASP A 88 -14.58 -34.67 -28.28
N VAL A 89 -14.07 -33.62 -28.95
CA VAL A 89 -14.84 -32.80 -29.89
C VAL A 89 -14.31 -33.05 -31.29
N GLY A 90 -14.90 -34.03 -31.97
CA GLY A 90 -14.44 -34.54 -33.26
C GLY A 90 -13.08 -35.22 -33.14
N LEU A 91 -12.10 -34.79 -33.93
CA LEU A 91 -10.72 -35.31 -33.89
C LEU A 91 -9.83 -34.63 -32.83
N LYS A 92 -10.38 -33.71 -32.03
CA LYS A 92 -9.61 -32.90 -31.07
C LYS A 92 -10.06 -33.17 -29.65
N LYS A 93 -9.09 -33.38 -28.77
CA LYS A 93 -9.28 -33.41 -27.32
C LYS A 93 -9.31 -31.98 -26.78
N ILE A 94 -10.36 -31.64 -26.03
CA ILE A 94 -10.49 -30.37 -25.33
C ILE A 94 -10.45 -30.64 -23.84
N ASN A 95 -9.59 -29.91 -23.12
CA ASN A 95 -9.57 -29.94 -21.67
C ASN A 95 -10.51 -28.87 -21.13
N VAL A 96 -11.35 -29.29 -20.19
CA VAL A 96 -12.35 -28.49 -19.49
C VAL A 96 -11.94 -28.45 -18.03
N VAL A 97 -11.80 -27.25 -17.47
CA VAL A 97 -11.47 -27.03 -16.06
C VAL A 97 -12.60 -26.29 -15.38
N ASP A 98 -12.99 -26.76 -14.20
CA ASP A 98 -13.97 -26.13 -13.33
C ASP A 98 -13.23 -25.40 -12.19
N VAL A 99 -13.55 -24.12 -12.02
CA VAL A 99 -12.83 -23.18 -11.17
C VAL A 99 -13.80 -22.41 -10.27
N SER A 100 -13.51 -22.40 -8.97
CA SER A 100 -14.20 -21.58 -7.99
C SER A 100 -13.37 -20.31 -7.76
N LEU A 101 -13.95 -19.14 -8.01
CA LEU A 101 -13.38 -17.83 -7.65
C LEU A 101 -14.17 -17.23 -6.50
N THR A 102 -13.49 -16.91 -5.41
CA THR A 102 -14.06 -16.17 -4.27
C THR A 102 -13.38 -14.82 -4.13
N LEU A 103 -14.16 -13.76 -3.96
CA LEU A 103 -13.69 -12.40 -3.65
C LEU A 103 -14.31 -11.98 -2.32
N ALA A 104 -13.49 -11.89 -1.27
CA ALA A 104 -13.91 -11.38 0.03
C ALA A 104 -13.36 -9.96 0.24
N ILE A 105 -14.22 -9.00 0.54
CA ILE A 105 -13.82 -7.63 0.90
C ILE A 105 -14.02 -7.45 2.40
N GLN A 106 -12.94 -7.16 3.10
CA GLN A 106 -12.89 -7.08 4.56
C GLN A 106 -12.07 -5.89 5.04
N TYR A 107 -12.30 -5.49 6.28
CA TYR A 107 -11.41 -4.60 7.00
C TYR A 107 -10.15 -5.40 7.41
N ILE A 108 -8.96 -4.79 7.31
CA ILE A 108 -7.70 -5.50 7.58
C ILE A 108 -7.35 -5.54 9.07
N HIS A 109 -7.89 -4.60 9.86
CA HIS A 109 -7.55 -4.42 11.27
C HIS A 109 -8.55 -5.06 12.22
N GLU A 110 -9.72 -5.45 11.72
CA GLU A 110 -10.75 -6.14 12.48
C GLU A 110 -11.35 -7.28 11.66
N ASP A 111 -12.01 -8.22 12.32
CA ASP A 111 -12.69 -9.35 11.67
C ASP A 111 -14.03 -8.94 11.02
N ILE A 112 -14.03 -7.85 10.27
CA ILE A 112 -15.20 -7.32 9.56
C ILE A 112 -15.13 -7.69 8.09
N ILE A 113 -16.06 -8.55 7.64
CA ILE A 113 -16.27 -8.85 6.23
C ILE A 113 -17.44 -8.02 5.72
N PHE A 114 -17.16 -7.09 4.81
CA PHE A 114 -18.20 -6.27 4.19
C PHE A 114 -19.02 -7.10 3.20
N SER A 115 -18.36 -7.83 2.32
CA SER A 115 -19.05 -8.65 1.31
C SER A 115 -18.19 -9.82 0.85
N ASN A 116 -18.87 -10.84 0.34
CA ASN A 116 -18.25 -11.99 -0.31
C ASN A 116 -18.97 -12.30 -1.63
N LEU A 117 -18.22 -12.60 -2.69
CA LEU A 117 -18.74 -13.07 -3.97
C LEU A 117 -18.05 -14.39 -4.32
N GLN A 118 -18.84 -15.43 -4.55
CA GLN A 118 -18.35 -16.71 -5.06
C GLN A 118 -18.91 -16.96 -6.46
N LEU A 119 -18.04 -17.29 -7.41
CA LEU A 119 -18.37 -17.62 -8.78
C LEU A 119 -17.85 -19.01 -9.12
N GLN A 120 -18.72 -19.83 -9.71
CA GLN A 120 -18.30 -21.04 -10.40
C GLN A 120 -18.10 -20.72 -11.88
N LEU A 121 -16.92 -21.05 -12.37
CA LEU A 121 -16.44 -20.70 -13.71
C LEU A 121 -15.92 -21.94 -14.39
N GLN A 122 -16.04 -21.98 -15.72
CA GLN A 122 -15.51 -23.07 -16.51
C GLN A 122 -14.62 -22.51 -17.63
N GLY A 123 -13.49 -23.15 -17.84
CA GLY A 123 -12.54 -22.85 -18.90
C GLY A 123 -12.36 -24.02 -19.83
N GLN A 124 -12.14 -23.73 -21.11
CA GLN A 124 -11.82 -24.74 -22.10
C GLN A 124 -10.51 -24.38 -22.81
N GLY A 125 -9.69 -25.38 -23.11
CA GLY A 125 -8.39 -25.18 -23.77
C GLY A 125 -7.82 -26.46 -24.34
N ARG A 126 -6.72 -26.36 -25.09
CA ARG A 126 -6.01 -27.55 -25.60
C ARG A 126 -5.32 -28.34 -24.49
N ASN A 127 -5.06 -27.70 -23.36
CA ASN A 127 -4.53 -28.26 -22.12
C ASN A 127 -5.07 -27.49 -20.90
N SER A 128 -4.88 -28.04 -19.69
CA SER A 128 -5.31 -27.43 -18.43
C SER A 128 -4.85 -25.98 -18.30
N ASN A 129 -3.56 -25.71 -18.57
CA ASN A 129 -2.99 -24.37 -18.51
C ASN A 129 -3.71 -23.36 -19.42
N GLN A 130 -4.04 -23.76 -20.65
CA GLN A 130 -4.82 -22.89 -21.55
C GLN A 130 -6.24 -22.69 -21.06
N ALA A 131 -6.88 -23.73 -20.53
CA ALA A 131 -8.22 -23.66 -19.99
C ALA A 131 -8.31 -22.69 -18.80
N ILE A 132 -7.37 -22.78 -17.84
CA ILE A 132 -7.25 -21.86 -16.69
C ILE A 132 -6.98 -20.42 -17.16
N ASN A 133 -6.02 -20.22 -18.08
CA ASN A 133 -5.75 -18.90 -18.63
C ASN A 133 -6.99 -18.29 -19.31
N ASN A 134 -7.81 -19.11 -19.97
CA ASN A 134 -9.06 -18.66 -20.58
C ASN A 134 -10.11 -18.27 -19.53
N VAL A 135 -10.21 -18.98 -18.39
CA VAL A 135 -11.03 -18.54 -17.25
C VAL A 135 -10.62 -17.14 -16.81
N ILE A 136 -9.34 -16.95 -16.48
CA ILE A 136 -8.81 -15.67 -15.99
C ILE A 136 -9.04 -14.55 -17.02
N ARG A 137 -8.84 -14.83 -18.32
CA ARG A 137 -9.08 -13.85 -19.39
C ARG A 137 -10.54 -13.44 -19.50
N ASN A 138 -11.46 -14.34 -19.20
CA ASN A 138 -12.90 -14.12 -19.32
C ASN A 138 -13.53 -13.44 -18.10
N LEU A 139 -12.77 -13.18 -17.03
CA LEU A 139 -13.18 -12.33 -15.93
C LEU A 139 -13.26 -10.86 -16.39
N ARG A 140 -14.38 -10.49 -17.00
CA ARG A 140 -14.57 -9.15 -17.57
C ARG A 140 -14.87 -8.13 -16.46
N PRO A 141 -14.16 -6.98 -16.39
CA PRO A 141 -14.46 -5.93 -15.42
C PRO A 141 -15.92 -5.44 -15.46
N ASN A 142 -16.50 -5.40 -16.65
CA ASN A 142 -17.88 -4.93 -16.87
C ASN A 142 -18.94 -6.03 -16.68
N ASP A 143 -18.59 -7.18 -16.09
CA ASP A 143 -19.58 -8.21 -15.73
C ASP A 143 -20.52 -7.66 -14.65
N SER A 144 -21.83 -7.77 -14.88
CA SER A 144 -22.86 -7.22 -13.99
C SER A 144 -22.80 -7.80 -12.58
N ARG A 145 -22.26 -9.02 -12.41
CA ARG A 145 -22.04 -9.64 -11.09
C ARG A 145 -21.01 -8.87 -10.28
N PHE A 146 -19.92 -8.44 -10.89
CA PHE A 146 -18.91 -7.61 -10.21
C PHE A 146 -19.43 -6.21 -9.93
N ALA A 147 -20.12 -5.59 -10.87
CA ALA A 147 -20.72 -4.26 -10.68
C ALA A 147 -21.71 -4.25 -9.49
N LYS A 148 -22.60 -5.25 -9.41
CA LYS A 148 -23.54 -5.39 -8.30
C LYS A 148 -22.82 -5.65 -6.98
N PHE A 149 -21.85 -6.57 -6.96
CA PHE A 149 -21.06 -6.89 -5.78
C PHE A 149 -20.32 -5.67 -5.23
N LEU A 150 -19.65 -4.89 -6.08
CA LEU A 150 -18.86 -3.73 -5.68
C LEU A 150 -19.76 -2.56 -5.23
N SER A 151 -20.89 -2.34 -5.91
CA SER A 151 -21.88 -1.34 -5.50
C SER A 151 -22.44 -1.62 -4.11
N GLN A 152 -22.88 -2.85 -3.85
CA GLN A 152 -23.38 -3.28 -2.54
C GLN A 152 -22.30 -3.21 -1.46
N THR A 153 -21.06 -3.52 -1.82
CA THR A 153 -19.92 -3.44 -0.89
C THR A 153 -19.63 -2.00 -0.49
N ARG A 154 -19.64 -1.06 -1.44
CA ARG A 154 -19.46 0.37 -1.15
C ARG A 154 -20.51 0.87 -0.17
N GLU A 155 -21.78 0.51 -0.38
CA GLU A 155 -22.86 0.89 0.53
C GLU A 155 -22.62 0.39 1.96
N LYS A 156 -22.25 -0.89 2.12
CA LYS A 156 -21.93 -1.46 3.44
C LYS A 156 -20.75 -0.80 4.12
N ILE A 157 -19.70 -0.47 3.38
CA ILE A 157 -18.52 0.22 3.92
C ILE A 157 -18.90 1.62 4.39
N ILE A 158 -19.62 2.38 3.58
CA ILE A 158 -20.09 3.72 3.96
C ILE A 158 -21.00 3.63 5.19
N ASN A 159 -21.94 2.68 5.23
CA ASN A 159 -22.84 2.52 6.38
C ASN A 159 -22.08 2.12 7.65
N TYR A 160 -21.06 1.28 7.55
CA TYR A 160 -20.18 0.95 8.68
C TYR A 160 -19.56 2.22 9.27
N TYR A 161 -18.88 3.02 8.46
CA TYR A 161 -18.24 4.24 8.98
C TYR A 161 -19.25 5.28 9.46
N LYS A 162 -20.42 5.41 8.80
CA LYS A 162 -21.50 6.30 9.28
C LYS A 162 -21.96 5.95 10.70
N ASN A 163 -22.03 4.65 11.01
CA ASN A 163 -22.57 4.17 12.28
C ASN A 163 -21.52 4.07 13.39
N ASN A 164 -20.23 4.05 13.06
CA ASN A 164 -19.15 3.80 14.01
C ASN A 164 -18.13 4.95 14.10
N CYS A 165 -18.38 6.08 13.44
CA CYS A 165 -17.33 7.12 13.33
C CYS A 165 -16.90 7.69 14.67
N ASP A 166 -17.85 7.98 15.56
CA ASP A 166 -17.56 8.54 16.89
C ASP A 166 -16.67 7.59 17.69
N ASP A 167 -16.97 6.29 17.65
CA ASP A 167 -16.18 5.25 18.32
C ASP A 167 -14.77 5.14 17.72
N ILE A 168 -14.63 5.19 16.39
CA ILE A 168 -13.32 5.14 15.71
C ILE A 168 -12.49 6.39 16.06
N ILE A 169 -13.11 7.56 16.09
CA ILE A 169 -12.44 8.81 16.48
C ILE A 169 -11.95 8.72 17.93
N GLU A 170 -12.78 8.23 18.86
CA GLU A 170 -12.37 8.09 20.26
C GLU A 170 -11.25 7.07 20.43
N GLN A 171 -11.33 5.92 19.74
CA GLN A 171 -10.24 4.94 19.71
C GLN A 171 -8.94 5.55 19.18
N ALA A 172 -9.00 6.36 18.12
CA ALA A 172 -7.82 7.02 17.57
C ALA A 172 -7.22 8.04 18.54
N ARG A 173 -8.06 8.75 19.32
CA ARG A 173 -7.57 9.68 20.36
C ARG A 173 -6.85 8.92 21.46
N GLN A 174 -7.37 7.77 21.85
CA GLN A 174 -6.73 6.91 22.85
C GLN A 174 -5.39 6.38 22.35
N LEU A 175 -5.31 5.93 21.10
CA LEU A 175 -4.05 5.48 20.48
C LEU A 175 -3.00 6.60 20.40
N ASP A 176 -3.40 7.84 20.05
CA ASP A 176 -2.49 9.00 20.07
C ASP A 176 -1.99 9.31 21.49
N ARG A 177 -2.88 9.24 22.50
CA ARG A 177 -2.52 9.44 23.92
C ARG A 177 -1.57 8.36 24.45
N LEU A 178 -1.65 7.14 23.93
CA LEU A 178 -0.76 6.02 24.24
C LEU A 178 0.53 6.03 23.38
N ASP A 179 0.85 7.16 22.75
CA ASP A 179 2.06 7.34 21.94
C ASP A 179 2.17 6.33 20.78
N SER A 180 1.01 5.89 20.27
CA SER A 180 0.85 4.97 19.13
C SER A 180 0.19 5.68 17.93
N PRO A 181 0.78 6.78 17.42
CA PRO A 181 0.15 7.62 16.39
C PRO A 181 -0.04 6.89 15.06
N VAL A 182 0.83 5.93 14.73
CA VAL A 182 0.71 5.10 13.54
C VAL A 182 -0.55 4.25 13.57
N ARG A 183 -0.87 3.63 14.72
CA ARG A 183 -2.11 2.86 14.88
C ARG A 183 -3.34 3.77 14.83
N ALA A 184 -3.25 4.96 15.40
CA ALA A 184 -4.33 5.94 15.30
C ALA A 184 -4.60 6.32 13.83
N LEU A 185 -3.54 6.58 13.06
CA LEU A 185 -3.66 6.88 11.63
C LEU A 185 -4.22 5.70 10.82
N GLN A 186 -3.88 4.46 11.17
CA GLN A 186 -4.37 3.24 10.50
C GLN A 186 -5.90 3.10 10.57
N ILE A 187 -6.52 3.49 11.68
CA ILE A 187 -7.98 3.39 11.83
C ILE A 187 -8.73 4.62 11.28
N LEU A 188 -8.06 5.78 11.20
CA LEU A 188 -8.63 7.02 10.65
C LEU A 188 -8.57 7.09 9.11
N TRP A 189 -7.44 6.71 8.49
CA TRP A 189 -7.26 6.80 7.04
C TRP A 189 -8.33 6.10 6.18
N PRO A 190 -8.86 4.94 6.58
CA PRO A 190 -9.85 4.22 5.80
C PRO A 190 -11.23 4.88 5.71
N ILE A 191 -11.48 5.90 6.52
CA ILE A 191 -12.77 6.58 6.60
C ILE A 191 -13.03 7.31 5.26
N PRO A 192 -14.14 6.99 4.55
CA PRO A 192 -14.43 7.54 3.23
C PRO A 192 -14.88 9.01 3.32
N ARG A 193 -14.69 9.81 2.26
CA ARG A 193 -15.08 11.23 2.25
C ARG A 193 -16.59 11.44 2.38
N GLU A 194 -17.35 10.43 2.01
CA GLU A 194 -18.80 10.44 1.92
C GLU A 194 -19.50 10.26 3.28
N VAL A 195 -18.75 10.06 4.38
CA VAL A 195 -19.31 10.06 5.74
C VAL A 195 -19.25 11.45 6.36
N SER A 196 -20.22 11.77 7.22
CA SER A 196 -20.38 13.12 7.78
C SER A 196 -19.22 13.59 8.65
N CYS A 197 -18.53 12.67 9.31
CA CYS A 197 -17.40 12.96 10.20
C CYS A 197 -16.06 13.12 9.47
N TYR A 198 -16.03 13.06 8.13
CA TYR A 198 -14.77 13.03 7.38
C TYR A 198 -13.89 14.26 7.62
N GLU A 199 -14.47 15.46 7.74
CA GLU A 199 -13.67 16.67 7.98
C GLU A 199 -13.03 16.65 9.38
N ASP A 200 -13.75 16.20 10.42
CA ASP A 200 -13.19 16.05 11.78
C ASP A 200 -12.05 15.03 11.81
N VAL A 201 -12.26 13.89 11.13
CA VAL A 201 -11.25 12.83 10.96
C VAL A 201 -10.02 13.36 10.24
N LYS A 202 -10.22 14.15 9.19
CA LYS A 202 -9.15 14.71 8.37
C LYS A 202 -8.29 15.67 9.17
N GLU A 203 -8.88 16.59 9.93
CA GLU A 203 -8.15 17.49 10.83
C GLU A 203 -7.34 16.71 11.86
N MET A 204 -7.96 15.73 12.52
CA MET A 204 -7.29 14.87 13.50
C MET A 204 -6.14 14.06 12.89
N THR A 205 -6.32 13.53 11.68
CA THR A 205 -5.28 12.79 10.95
C THR A 205 -4.06 13.67 10.69
N VAL A 206 -4.27 14.93 10.29
CA VAL A 206 -3.18 15.89 10.04
C VAL A 206 -2.40 16.18 11.31
N ASP A 207 -3.10 16.40 12.43
CA ASP A 207 -2.46 16.68 13.70
C ASP A 207 -1.62 15.51 14.21
N ILE A 208 -2.18 14.29 14.18
CA ILE A 208 -1.47 13.08 14.59
C ILE A 208 -0.26 12.82 13.68
N TYR A 209 -0.44 12.96 12.37
CA TYR A 209 0.66 12.80 11.42
C TYR A 209 1.78 13.80 11.65
N ARG A 210 1.45 15.07 11.88
CA ARG A 210 2.42 16.13 12.20
C ARG A 210 3.21 15.80 13.47
N LYS A 211 2.55 15.32 14.52
CA LYS A 211 3.22 14.87 15.76
C LYS A 211 4.19 13.71 15.47
N TYR A 212 3.72 12.72 14.71
CA TYR A 212 4.52 11.55 14.33
C TYR A 212 5.78 11.93 13.55
N VAL A 213 5.66 12.70 12.46
CA VAL A 213 6.83 13.08 11.64
C VAL A 213 7.84 13.91 12.44
N ASN A 214 7.37 14.82 13.31
CA ASN A 214 8.25 15.63 14.16
C ASN A 214 8.96 14.81 15.25
N LYS A 215 8.27 13.81 15.83
CA LYS A 215 8.89 12.86 16.77
C LYS A 215 9.95 12.02 16.05
N ARG A 216 9.62 11.45 14.90
CA ARG A 216 10.53 10.63 14.09
C ARG A 216 11.74 11.44 13.63
N CYS A 217 11.53 12.70 13.25
CA CYS A 217 12.60 13.62 12.88
C CYS A 217 13.64 13.77 13.99
N ARG A 218 13.20 14.08 15.22
CA ARG A 218 14.08 14.21 16.39
C ARG A 218 14.86 12.93 16.68
N GLN A 219 14.23 11.78 16.56
CA GLN A 219 14.89 10.47 16.73
C GLN A 219 15.98 10.25 15.68
N LEU A 220 15.65 10.45 14.40
CA LEU A 220 16.58 10.28 13.29
C LEU A 220 17.77 11.24 13.35
N LEU A 221 17.54 12.49 13.77
CA LEU A 221 18.64 13.44 14.03
C LEU A 221 19.56 12.97 15.15
N MET A 222 19.00 12.47 16.26
CA MET A 222 19.80 11.97 17.37
C MET A 222 20.63 10.75 16.96
N GLU A 223 20.03 9.82 16.23
CA GLU A 223 20.71 8.66 15.65
C GLU A 223 21.83 9.10 14.69
N ALA A 224 21.55 10.05 13.80
CA ALA A 224 22.52 10.60 12.87
C ALA A 224 23.72 11.20 13.62
N ARG A 225 23.48 12.10 14.59
CA ARG A 225 24.53 12.70 15.43
C ARG A 225 25.39 11.65 16.12
N THR A 226 24.77 10.57 16.62
CA THR A 226 25.49 9.46 17.26
C THR A 226 26.44 8.76 16.29
N TYR A 227 25.99 8.50 15.06
CA TYR A 227 26.85 7.91 14.03
C TYR A 227 27.97 8.86 13.59
N LEU A 228 27.69 10.15 13.47
CA LEU A 228 28.68 11.16 13.10
C LEU A 228 29.76 11.32 14.18
N ALA A 229 29.38 11.35 15.46
CA ALA A 229 30.35 11.36 16.57
C ALA A 229 31.27 10.12 16.57
N ALA A 230 30.80 9.01 15.99
CA ALA A 230 31.58 7.79 15.79
C ALA A 230 32.31 7.72 14.43
N ASN A 231 32.39 8.82 13.66
CA ASN A 231 32.93 8.90 12.30
C ASN A 231 32.28 7.93 11.30
N ASN A 232 31.04 7.50 11.56
CA ASN A 232 30.27 6.62 10.68
C ASN A 232 29.32 7.43 9.80
N TYR A 233 29.91 8.14 8.83
CA TYR A 233 29.18 9.05 7.93
C TYR A 233 28.10 8.33 7.13
N ASP A 234 28.35 7.11 6.64
CA ASP A 234 27.38 6.36 5.82
C ASP A 234 26.10 6.07 6.58
N LYS A 235 26.20 5.61 7.84
CA LYS A 235 25.01 5.40 8.69
C LYS A 235 24.35 6.70 9.11
N GLY A 236 25.13 7.75 9.39
CA GLY A 236 24.59 9.08 9.69
C GLY A 236 23.71 9.59 8.55
N LEU A 237 24.21 9.52 7.33
CA LEU A 237 23.49 9.91 6.11
C LEU A 237 22.29 9.04 5.82
N GLU A 238 22.39 7.74 6.08
CA GLU A 238 21.25 6.82 5.97
C GLU A 238 20.09 7.27 6.86
N ARG A 239 20.36 7.71 8.10
CA ARG A 239 19.31 8.23 9.00
C ARG A 239 18.75 9.56 8.51
N LEU A 240 19.59 10.48 8.09
CA LEU A 240 19.16 11.80 7.59
C LEU A 240 18.28 11.69 6.35
N ARG A 241 18.49 10.68 5.50
CA ARG A 241 17.65 10.42 4.31
C ARG A 241 16.18 10.12 4.67
N PHE A 242 15.91 9.57 5.85
CA PHE A 242 14.56 9.24 6.29
C PHE A 242 13.82 10.40 6.96
N ILE A 243 14.48 11.55 7.14
CA ILE A 243 13.83 12.74 7.69
C ILE A 243 12.83 13.29 6.68
N ASP A 244 11.60 13.49 7.17
CA ASP A 244 10.53 14.07 6.39
C ASP A 244 10.79 15.57 6.15
N PRO A 245 10.77 16.07 4.90
CA PRO A 245 11.02 17.49 4.62
C PRO A 245 9.96 18.45 5.21
N THR A 246 8.76 17.96 5.52
CA THR A 246 7.69 18.74 6.18
C THR A 246 7.92 18.91 7.68
N SER A 247 8.81 18.11 8.25
CA SER A 247 9.05 18.12 9.68
C SER A 247 9.81 19.38 10.12
N GLN A 248 9.65 19.74 11.38
CA GLN A 248 10.28 20.91 11.98
C GLN A 248 11.82 20.84 11.99
N CYS A 249 12.40 19.64 11.85
CA CYS A 249 13.85 19.45 11.92
C CYS A 249 14.51 19.21 10.54
N ALA A 250 13.75 19.42 9.45
CA ALA A 250 14.24 19.29 8.08
C ALA A 250 15.40 20.24 7.77
N GLU A 251 15.32 21.50 8.20
CA GLU A 251 16.40 22.48 7.98
C GLU A 251 17.68 22.07 8.71
N GLU A 252 17.54 21.56 9.93
CA GLU A 252 18.69 21.09 10.71
C GLU A 252 19.33 19.84 10.07
N ALA A 253 18.50 18.91 9.58
CA ALA A 253 18.98 17.75 8.84
C ALA A 253 19.77 18.17 7.60
N MET A 254 19.29 19.15 6.84
CA MET A 254 20.00 19.68 5.66
C MET A 254 21.35 20.29 6.03
N LYS A 255 21.42 21.08 7.11
CA LYS A 255 22.70 21.64 7.60
C LYS A 255 23.70 20.55 7.99
N MET A 256 23.22 19.46 8.60
CA MET A 256 24.06 18.33 8.97
C MET A 256 24.57 17.56 7.74
N ILE A 257 23.74 17.43 6.70
CA ILE A 257 24.18 16.85 5.42
C ILE A 257 25.28 17.73 4.78
N GLU A 258 25.11 19.05 4.78
CA GLU A 258 26.09 20.01 4.26
C GLU A 258 27.43 19.94 5.02
N SER A 259 27.40 19.82 6.36
CA SER A 259 28.63 19.70 7.16
C SER A 259 29.40 18.40 6.85
N ILE A 260 28.70 17.27 6.73
CA ILE A 260 29.31 15.99 6.35
C ILE A 260 29.97 16.10 4.97
N GLN A 261 29.37 16.83 4.03
CA GLN A 261 29.90 17.00 2.69
C GLN A 261 31.26 17.72 2.65
N GLN A 262 31.51 18.61 3.62
CA GLN A 262 32.77 19.32 3.78
C GLN A 262 33.87 18.46 4.42
N GLU A 263 33.50 17.46 5.23
CA GLU A 263 34.43 16.59 5.94
C GLU A 263 34.91 15.38 5.12
N ILE A 264 34.18 15.00 4.06
CA ILE A 264 34.55 13.87 3.19
C ILE A 264 35.53 14.32 2.07
N ASP A 265 36.83 14.14 2.31
CA ASP A 265 37.94 14.48 1.40
C ASP A 265 38.62 13.28 0.68
N SER A 266 38.00 12.09 0.69
CA SER A 266 38.61 10.87 0.09
C SER A 266 38.34 10.68 -1.42
N SER A 267 39.02 9.74 -2.09
CA SER A 267 38.81 9.46 -3.53
C SER A 267 37.39 8.97 -3.90
N ASP A 268 36.58 8.56 -2.91
CA ASP A 268 35.15 8.25 -3.06
C ASP A 268 34.24 9.48 -2.85
N ALA A 269 34.81 10.64 -2.51
CA ALA A 269 34.07 11.85 -2.18
C ALA A 269 33.17 12.30 -3.33
N GLU A 270 33.57 12.10 -4.58
CA GLU A 270 32.78 12.54 -5.74
C GLU A 270 31.48 11.76 -5.89
N ASN A 271 31.54 10.42 -5.79
CA ASN A 271 30.35 9.56 -5.83
C ASN A 271 29.42 9.81 -4.63
N ARG A 272 30.00 10.05 -3.44
CA ARG A 272 29.23 10.37 -2.23
C ARG A 272 28.62 11.77 -2.31
N LYS A 273 29.34 12.76 -2.84
CA LYS A 273 28.85 14.13 -3.13
C LYS A 273 27.71 14.10 -4.16
N ALA A 274 27.81 13.27 -5.21
CA ALA A 274 26.76 13.11 -6.22
C ALA A 274 25.49 12.45 -5.66
N ALA A 275 25.63 11.38 -4.87
CA ALA A 275 24.50 10.76 -4.15
C ALA A 275 23.83 11.75 -3.18
N MET A 276 24.62 12.63 -2.56
CA MET A 276 24.14 13.68 -1.67
C MET A 276 23.41 14.80 -2.39
N ALA A 277 23.93 15.27 -3.52
CA ALA A 277 23.31 16.31 -4.32
C ALA A 277 21.91 15.88 -4.80
N LEU A 278 21.78 14.60 -5.20
CA LEU A 278 20.49 14.01 -5.55
C LEU A 278 19.51 13.95 -4.37
N LEU A 279 20.01 13.69 -3.14
CA LEU A 279 19.21 13.71 -1.93
C LEU A 279 18.71 15.13 -1.61
N MET A 280 19.60 16.12 -1.67
CA MET A 280 19.24 17.52 -1.45
C MET A 280 18.27 18.04 -2.52
N GLU A 281 18.47 17.67 -3.78
CA GLU A 281 17.57 18.04 -4.87
C GLU A 281 16.16 17.48 -4.64
N ARG A 282 16.07 16.19 -4.30
CA ARG A 282 14.78 15.55 -3.93
C ARG A 282 14.13 16.20 -2.72
N GLN A 283 14.89 16.60 -1.70
CA GLN A 283 14.35 17.29 -0.53
C GLN A 283 13.88 18.71 -0.86
N ARG A 284 14.63 19.45 -1.67
CA ARG A 284 14.28 20.80 -2.14
C ARG A 284 13.06 20.78 -3.06
N GLU A 285 12.92 19.80 -3.94
CA GLU A 285 11.72 19.63 -4.78
C GLU A 285 10.46 19.31 -3.95
N ARG A 286 10.61 18.48 -2.91
CA ARG A 286 9.52 18.15 -1.99
C ARG A 286 9.06 19.38 -1.19
N ALA A 287 10.01 20.16 -0.67
CA ALA A 287 9.75 21.40 0.07
C ALA A 287 9.19 22.52 -0.83
N ARG A 288 9.68 22.69 -2.06
CA ARG A 288 9.20 23.70 -3.02
C ARG A 288 7.76 23.47 -3.47
N THR A 289 7.34 22.21 -3.53
CA THR A 289 5.97 21.86 -3.88
C THR A 289 5.02 21.89 -2.67
N GLU A 290 5.45 22.43 -1.52
CA GLU A 290 4.78 22.32 -0.21
C GLU A 290 4.17 23.65 0.29
N THR A 291 4.43 24.79 -0.34
CA THR A 291 3.86 26.10 0.07
C THR A 291 2.45 26.39 -0.47
N GLY A 292 1.46 25.51 -0.23
CA GLY A 292 0.05 25.97 -0.31
C GLY A 292 -1.09 25.02 -0.71
N ALA A 293 -0.95 23.68 -0.72
CA ALA A 293 -2.02 22.84 -1.31
C ALA A 293 -2.31 21.44 -0.69
N ARG A 294 -1.80 21.04 0.48
CA ARG A 294 -1.48 19.60 0.69
C ARG A 294 -1.96 18.92 1.98
N ILE A 295 -3.26 18.75 2.15
CA ILE A 295 -3.72 17.56 2.90
C ILE A 295 -4.07 16.45 1.89
N GLU A 296 -4.71 16.82 0.77
CA GLU A 296 -5.03 15.89 -0.33
C GLU A 296 -3.78 15.39 -1.07
N THR A 297 -2.79 16.26 -1.25
CA THR A 297 -1.55 15.87 -1.93
C THR A 297 -0.62 15.03 -1.05
N GLU A 298 -0.76 15.00 0.27
CA GLU A 298 0.08 14.15 1.14
C GLU A 298 -0.34 12.68 1.08
N VAL A 299 -1.65 12.42 1.04
CA VAL A 299 -2.20 11.09 0.73
C VAL A 299 -1.82 10.67 -0.71
N ALA A 300 -1.88 11.60 -1.67
CA ALA A 300 -1.45 11.33 -3.05
C ALA A 300 0.08 11.15 -3.20
N ARG A 301 0.91 11.82 -2.39
CA ARG A 301 2.38 11.69 -2.42
C ARG A 301 2.90 10.44 -1.74
N ALA A 302 2.21 9.97 -0.70
CA ALA A 302 2.39 8.63 -0.15
C ALA A 302 2.23 7.57 -1.26
N ASN A 303 1.31 7.80 -2.21
CA ASN A 303 1.09 6.95 -3.38
C ASN A 303 2.10 7.17 -4.53
N ALA A 304 2.71 8.34 -4.65
CA ALA A 304 3.64 8.68 -5.74
C ALA A 304 5.12 8.30 -5.49
N GLN A 305 5.55 8.11 -4.24
CA GLN A 305 6.96 7.84 -3.89
C GLN A 305 7.37 6.34 -3.88
N LEU A 306 6.48 5.46 -4.33
CA LEU A 306 6.64 4.01 -4.29
C LEU A 306 7.71 3.34 -5.16
N PRO A 307 8.16 3.89 -6.30
CA PRO A 307 9.20 3.23 -7.11
C PRO A 307 10.59 3.25 -6.46
N ILE A 308 10.86 4.21 -5.56
CA ILE A 308 12.20 4.44 -5.01
C ILE A 308 12.46 3.57 -3.76
N LEU A 309 11.42 3.23 -3.00
CA LEU A 309 11.56 2.37 -1.82
C LEU A 309 11.71 0.88 -2.17
N GLN A 310 11.41 0.49 -3.41
CA GLN A 310 11.41 -0.92 -3.84
C GLN A 310 12.71 -1.35 -4.52
N GLN A 311 13.59 -0.43 -4.91
CA GLN A 311 14.89 -0.79 -5.47
C GLN A 311 15.94 -1.15 -4.42
N ASN A 312 15.75 -0.76 -3.15
CA ASN A 312 16.77 -0.96 -2.10
C ASN A 312 16.55 -2.20 -1.22
N PHE A 313 15.49 -2.99 -1.45
CA PHE A 313 15.27 -4.25 -0.72
C PHE A 313 15.93 -5.48 -1.37
N ASN A 314 16.43 -5.35 -2.61
CA ASN A 314 17.02 -6.48 -3.35
C ASN A 314 18.55 -6.61 -3.24
N THR A 315 19.20 -5.89 -2.31
CA THR A 315 20.67 -5.92 -2.18
C THR A 315 21.16 -6.12 -0.74
N VAL A 316 20.46 -6.94 0.06
CA VAL A 316 21.07 -7.51 1.28
C VAL A 316 21.55 -8.92 0.94
N PRO A 317 22.86 -9.17 0.80
CA PRO A 317 23.37 -10.52 0.63
C PRO A 317 23.09 -11.33 1.90
N ALA A 318 22.56 -12.54 1.71
CA ALA A 318 22.38 -13.52 2.77
C ALA A 318 23.75 -13.78 3.42
N ARG A 319 23.86 -13.51 4.73
CA ARG A 319 25.05 -13.90 5.50
C ARG A 319 25.03 -15.42 5.69
N GLN A 320 26.10 -16.07 5.24
CA GLN A 320 26.53 -17.39 5.70
C GLN A 320 27.08 -17.32 7.11
#